data_AF-A0A522VI85-F1
#
_entry.id   AF-A0A522VI85-F1
#
_cell.length_a   1.000
_cell.length_b   1.000
_cell.length_c   1.000
_cell.angle_alpha   90.00
_cell.angle_beta   90.00
_cell.angle_gamma   90.00
#
_symmetry.space_group_name_H-M   'P 1'
#
loop_
_entity.id
_entity.type
_entity.pdbx_description
1 polymer ?
#
loop_
_entity_poly.entity_id
_entity_poly.type
_entity_poly.pdbx_seq_one_letter_code
_entity_poly.pdbx_strand_id
1 'polypeptide(L)'
;HIVGTERHESRRVDNQLRGRSGRQGDPGSSRFYLSLEDPLLRIFAGERINRIMVMLKMPEGEAIEHRMVTRSLESAQRKVEARNFDIRKQLLEYDDVSNDQRKTIYALRNELLESEDVSLRIADLRAGVLTDLFRQYVPEESVEEQWNIAGLETALKAELGYELPLRAWLDTEPDLGDEALLERVIARAHETYAAKVPAGAEASFHQYERYVMLQILDGHWREHLAALDHLRQGIHLRGYAQKNPKQEYKREAFELFGVMLEAVKLEVTRTLVAVEIRATEEVPQADVEQHVENVRLQHADYEEALVEAAEPKKPQPAVRASAKVGRNDPCPCGSGKKYKHCHGKLS
;
A
#
# COMPACT_ATOMS: atom_id res chain seq x y z
N HIS A 1 43.19 -16.27 -2.34
CA HIS A 1 43.50 -14.88 -1.96
C HIS A 1 42.52 -13.95 -2.67
N ILE A 2 41.92 -12.98 -1.97
CA ILE A 2 40.99 -11.99 -2.55
C ILE A 2 41.68 -10.64 -2.55
N VAL A 3 41.62 -9.96 -3.70
CA VAL A 3 42.14 -8.61 -3.86
C VAL A 3 40.96 -7.69 -4.15
N GLY A 4 40.73 -6.73 -3.27
CA GLY A 4 39.86 -5.59 -3.54
C GLY A 4 40.70 -4.46 -4.10
N THR A 5 40.39 -4.02 -5.32
CA THR A 5 41.10 -2.92 -5.98
C THR A 5 40.73 -1.57 -5.40
N GLU A 6 39.52 -1.46 -4.86
CA GLU A 6 38.95 -0.28 -4.22
C GLU A 6 38.09 -0.71 -3.02
N ARG A 7 37.54 0.27 -2.30
CA ARG A 7 36.46 0.02 -1.33
C ARG A 7 35.17 0.65 -1.75
N HIS A 8 34.10 -0.11 -1.58
CA HIS A 8 32.76 0.39 -1.78
C HIS A 8 32.36 1.35 -0.65
N GLU A 9 31.44 2.26 -0.94
CA GLU A 9 30.77 3.08 0.08
C GLU A 9 30.11 2.27 1.20
N SER A 10 29.62 1.06 0.87
CA SER A 10 29.03 0.16 1.86
C SER A 10 29.99 -0.96 2.21
N ARG A 11 30.25 -1.08 3.50
CA ARG A 11 31.08 -2.14 4.06
C ARG A 11 30.47 -3.53 3.84
N ARG A 12 29.14 -3.62 3.68
CA ARG A 12 28.46 -4.89 3.41
C ARG A 12 28.98 -5.53 2.12
N VAL A 13 29.20 -4.73 1.07
CA VAL A 13 29.70 -5.21 -0.23
C VAL A 13 31.15 -5.66 -0.13
N ASP A 14 31.99 -4.89 0.57
CA ASP A 14 33.38 -5.29 0.82
C ASP A 14 33.46 -6.60 1.62
N ASN A 15 32.59 -6.77 2.62
CA ASN A 15 32.49 -7.99 3.41
C ASN A 15 32.03 -9.19 2.57
N GLN A 16 31.13 -8.99 1.61
CA GLN A 16 30.71 -10.03 0.67
C GLN A 16 31.88 -10.49 -0.22
N LEU A 17 32.67 -9.54 -0.74
CA LEU A 17 33.86 -9.85 -1.53
C LEU A 17 34.88 -10.64 -0.69
N ARG A 18 35.14 -10.19 0.55
CA ARG A 18 36.02 -10.89 1.49
C ARG A 18 35.54 -12.30 1.82
N GLY A 19 34.22 -12.49 1.99
CA GLY A 19 33.59 -13.77 2.32
C GLY A 19 33.63 -14.82 1.20
N ARG A 20 34.18 -14.49 0.02
CA ARG A 20 34.44 -15.46 -1.05
C ARG A 20 35.66 -16.34 -0.79
N SER A 21 36.54 -15.96 0.14
CA SER A 21 37.70 -16.76 0.58
C SER A 21 37.53 -17.24 2.01
N GLY A 22 38.14 -18.38 2.34
CA GLY A 22 38.07 -18.97 3.69
C GLY A 22 36.73 -19.65 4.02
N ARG A 23 36.07 -20.22 3.01
CA ARG A 23 34.81 -20.94 3.18
C ARG A 23 35.07 -22.28 3.85
N GLN A 24 34.14 -22.73 4.70
CA GLN A 24 34.22 -24.03 5.39
C GLN A 24 35.53 -24.30 6.17
N GLY A 25 36.22 -23.24 6.59
CA GLY A 25 37.50 -23.35 7.31
C GLY A 25 38.72 -23.47 6.42
N ASP A 26 38.56 -23.36 5.09
CA ASP A 26 39.67 -23.29 4.15
C ASP A 26 40.63 -22.13 4.49
N PRO A 27 41.95 -22.28 4.25
CA PRO A 27 42.87 -21.16 4.38
C PRO A 27 42.53 -20.06 3.37
N GLY A 28 42.44 -18.82 3.84
CA GLY A 28 42.02 -17.69 3.04
C GLY A 28 42.61 -16.38 3.51
N SER A 29 42.86 -15.47 2.58
CA SER A 29 43.35 -14.12 2.88
C SER A 29 42.70 -13.11 1.93
N SER A 30 42.47 -11.91 2.43
CA SER A 30 41.89 -10.79 1.67
C SER A 30 42.70 -9.53 1.91
N ARG A 31 42.98 -8.78 0.85
CA ARG A 31 43.67 -7.50 0.93
C ARG A 31 42.95 -6.47 0.06
N PHE A 32 42.76 -5.28 0.60
CA PHE A 32 42.13 -4.16 -0.11
C PHE A 32 43.17 -3.09 -0.35
N TYR A 33 43.23 -2.59 -1.58
CA TYR A 33 44.03 -1.47 -2.01
C TYR A 33 43.11 -0.26 -2.18
N LEU A 34 43.64 0.93 -1.93
CA LEU A 34 42.94 2.19 -2.17
C LEU A 34 43.94 3.22 -2.67
N SER A 35 43.49 4.10 -3.55
CA SER A 35 44.21 5.31 -3.97
C SER A 35 43.59 6.55 -3.33
N LEU A 36 44.39 7.59 -3.12
CA LEU A 36 43.90 8.90 -2.65
C LEU A 36 42.92 9.56 -3.63
N GLU A 37 42.98 9.17 -4.90
CA GLU A 37 42.09 9.65 -5.95
C GLU A 37 40.73 8.93 -5.95
N ASP A 38 40.57 7.87 -5.16
CA ASP A 38 39.34 7.09 -5.11
C ASP A 38 38.16 7.94 -4.61
N PRO A 39 36.94 7.75 -5.14
CA PRO A 39 35.77 8.55 -4.77
C PRO A 39 35.50 8.58 -3.26
N LEU A 40 35.67 7.43 -2.58
CA LEU A 40 35.47 7.31 -1.14
C LEU A 40 36.47 8.17 -0.35
N LEU A 41 37.73 8.20 -0.78
CA LEU A 41 38.72 9.08 -0.17
C LEU A 41 38.50 10.52 -0.63
N ARG A 42 38.11 10.82 -1.85
CA ARG A 42 37.81 12.19 -2.27
C ARG A 42 36.70 12.86 -1.45
N ILE A 43 35.70 12.10 -0.99
CA ILE A 43 34.60 12.61 -0.16
C ILE A 43 35.03 12.85 1.32
N PHE A 44 35.99 12.06 1.84
CA PHE A 44 36.34 12.04 3.28
C PHE A 44 37.78 12.42 3.62
N ALA A 45 38.70 12.24 2.69
CA ALA A 45 40.04 12.83 2.64
C ALA A 45 39.90 14.31 2.29
N GLY A 46 39.28 15.05 3.20
CA GLY A 46 39.53 16.49 3.27
C GLY A 46 41.00 16.76 3.61
N GLU A 47 41.31 18.01 3.95
CA GLU A 47 42.68 18.46 4.27
C GLU A 47 43.40 17.67 5.38
N ARG A 48 42.69 16.97 6.27
CA ARG A 48 43.29 16.27 7.41
C ARG A 48 44.09 15.03 7.03
N ILE A 49 43.61 14.22 6.08
CA ILE A 49 44.35 13.02 5.64
C ILE A 49 45.58 13.43 4.84
N ASN A 50 45.43 14.43 3.95
CA ASN A 50 46.56 15.03 3.24
C ASN A 50 47.58 15.64 4.20
N ARG A 51 47.15 16.35 5.26
CA ARG A 51 48.07 16.90 6.27
C ARG A 51 48.85 15.82 7.02
N ILE A 52 48.22 14.70 7.35
CA ILE A 52 48.90 13.58 8.01
C ILE A 52 49.96 12.98 7.09
N MET A 53 49.66 12.82 5.78
CA MET A 53 50.62 12.31 4.81
C MET A 53 51.80 13.25 4.57
N VAL A 54 51.54 14.56 4.48
CA VAL A 54 52.59 15.59 4.37
C VAL A 54 53.45 15.64 5.64
N MET A 55 52.86 15.49 6.83
CA MET A 55 53.59 15.51 8.10
C MET A 55 54.46 14.27 8.31
N LEU A 56 54.06 13.11 7.75
CA LEU A 56 54.79 11.86 7.84
C LEU A 56 55.97 11.74 6.84
N LYS A 57 56.17 12.71 5.94
CA LYS A 57 57.27 12.74 4.93
C LYS A 57 57.51 11.36 4.27
N MET A 58 56.44 10.73 3.79
CA MET A 58 56.52 9.38 3.25
C MET A 58 57.19 9.36 1.86
N PRO A 59 58.09 8.40 1.58
CA PRO A 59 58.69 8.23 0.27
C PRO A 59 57.67 7.71 -0.76
N GLU A 60 57.78 8.18 -2.00
CA GLU A 60 56.94 7.72 -3.11
C GLU A 60 57.17 6.23 -3.40
N GLY A 61 56.10 5.44 -3.45
CA GLY A 61 56.14 4.01 -3.82
C GLY A 61 56.03 3.00 -2.66
N GLU A 62 55.94 3.44 -1.41
CA GLU A 62 55.74 2.54 -0.26
C GLU A 62 54.26 2.33 0.10
N ALA A 63 53.90 1.07 0.39
CA ALA A 63 52.55 0.71 0.81
C ALA A 63 52.31 1.11 2.28
N ILE A 64 51.31 1.96 2.50
CA ILE A 64 50.95 2.42 3.84
C ILE A 64 50.05 1.39 4.54
N GLU A 65 50.60 0.68 5.53
CA GLU A 65 49.84 -0.21 6.42
C GLU A 65 49.69 0.38 7.82
N HIS A 66 48.80 1.36 7.99
CA HIS A 66 48.52 1.95 9.30
C HIS A 66 47.10 1.68 9.79
N ARG A 67 46.99 1.13 11.01
CA ARG A 67 45.70 0.84 11.68
C ARG A 67 44.82 2.09 11.82
N MET A 68 45.43 3.29 11.94
CA MET A 68 44.70 4.56 12.01
C MET A 68 44.00 4.89 10.68
N VAL A 69 44.63 4.61 9.54
CA VAL A 69 44.05 4.82 8.20
C VAL A 69 42.89 3.86 7.99
N THR A 70 43.04 2.58 8.35
CA THR A 70 41.94 1.59 8.30
C THR A 70 40.74 2.01 9.15
N ARG A 71 40.96 2.50 10.38
CA ARG A 71 39.88 2.98 11.26
C ARG A 71 39.19 4.25 10.72
N SER A 72 39.96 5.18 10.17
CA SER A 72 39.41 6.40 9.55
C SER A 72 38.51 6.05 8.36
N LEU A 73 38.95 5.12 7.52
CA LEU A 73 38.18 4.62 6.39
C LEU A 73 36.89 3.92 6.82
N GLU A 74 36.95 3.08 7.86
CA GLU A 74 35.77 2.44 8.44
C GLU A 74 34.76 3.47 8.97
N SER A 75 35.25 4.54 9.63
CA SER A 75 34.39 5.63 10.11
C SER A 75 33.75 6.43 8.96
N ALA A 76 34.47 6.60 7.84
CA ALA A 76 33.96 7.24 6.64
C ALA A 76 32.84 6.40 6.01
N GLN A 77 33.06 5.10 5.81
CA GLN A 77 32.03 4.17 5.33
C GLN A 77 30.78 4.19 6.22
N ARG A 78 30.94 4.15 7.55
CA ARG A 78 29.80 4.28 8.49
C ARG A 78 29.03 5.59 8.32
N LYS A 79 29.70 6.71 8.06
CA LYS A 79 29.04 8.01 7.81
C LYS A 79 28.28 8.02 6.49
N VAL A 80 28.82 7.42 5.42
CA VAL A 80 28.09 7.27 4.15
C VAL A 80 26.87 6.40 4.33
N GLU A 81 27.03 5.26 5.00
CA GLU A 81 25.92 4.35 5.29
C GLU A 81 24.84 5.04 6.13
N ALA A 82 25.21 5.81 7.15
CA ALA A 82 24.27 6.61 7.95
C ALA A 82 23.54 7.65 7.09
N ARG A 83 24.25 8.39 6.23
CA ARG A 83 23.63 9.36 5.31
C ARG A 83 22.64 8.68 4.35
N ASN A 84 23.03 7.55 3.75
CA ASN A 84 22.15 6.80 2.85
C ASN A 84 20.95 6.20 3.59
N PHE A 85 21.15 5.77 4.84
CA PHE A 85 20.07 5.32 5.72
C PHE A 85 19.09 6.45 6.02
N ASP A 86 19.57 7.65 6.35
CA ASP A 86 18.71 8.80 6.64
C ASP A 86 17.88 9.20 5.41
N ILE A 87 18.47 9.23 4.21
CA ILE A 87 17.75 9.49 2.96
C ILE A 87 16.67 8.42 2.72
N ARG A 88 17.00 7.14 2.89
CA ARG A 88 16.03 6.04 2.73
C ARG A 88 14.93 6.07 3.77
N LYS A 89 15.25 6.43 5.01
CA LYS A 89 14.27 6.61 6.08
C LYS A 89 13.28 7.71 5.71
N GLN A 90 13.76 8.84 5.17
CA GLN A 90 12.87 9.88 4.68
C GLN A 90 11.96 9.38 3.56
N LEU A 91 12.49 8.64 2.58
CA LEU A 91 11.68 8.05 1.50
C LEU A 91 10.62 7.09 2.04
N LEU A 92 11.01 6.18 2.95
CA LEU A 92 10.10 5.23 3.59
C LEU A 92 8.95 5.93 4.30
N GLU A 93 9.22 7.06 4.96
CA GLU A 93 8.18 7.81 5.68
C GLU A 93 7.12 8.44 4.75
N TYR A 94 7.44 8.70 3.48
CA TYR A 94 6.44 9.10 2.47
C TYR A 94 5.66 7.88 1.96
N ASP A 95 6.37 6.76 1.73
CA ASP A 95 5.78 5.51 1.28
C ASP A 95 4.81 4.93 2.32
N ASP A 96 5.10 5.08 3.62
CA ASP A 96 4.23 4.65 4.72
C ASP A 96 2.82 5.25 4.60
N VAL A 97 2.70 6.52 4.21
CA VAL A 97 1.40 7.20 4.05
C VAL A 97 0.58 6.56 2.92
N SER A 98 1.22 6.34 1.77
CA SER A 98 0.57 5.69 0.63
C SER A 98 0.21 4.23 0.96
N ASN A 99 1.09 3.54 1.71
CA ASN A 99 0.86 2.17 2.14
C ASN A 99 -0.33 2.04 3.10
N ASP A 100 -0.47 2.94 4.07
CA ASP A 100 -1.60 2.95 4.99
C ASP A 100 -2.92 3.19 4.24
N GLN A 101 -2.96 4.16 3.33
CA GLN A 101 -4.13 4.41 2.48
C GLN A 101 -4.45 3.20 1.57
N ARG A 102 -3.41 2.59 0.97
CA ARG A 102 -3.55 1.39 0.13
C ARG A 102 -4.19 0.25 0.91
N LYS A 103 -3.74 0.00 2.14
CA LYS A 103 -4.31 -1.06 3.00
C LYS A 103 -5.80 -0.83 3.23
N THR A 104 -6.21 0.40 3.53
CA THR A 104 -7.63 0.74 3.71
C THR A 104 -8.45 0.50 2.43
N ILE A 105 -7.97 0.98 1.28
CA ILE A 105 -8.66 0.79 0.01
C ILE A 105 -8.73 -0.68 -0.39
N TYR A 106 -7.66 -1.44 -0.17
CA TYR A 106 -7.62 -2.85 -0.55
C TYR A 106 -8.48 -3.69 0.39
N ALA A 107 -8.56 -3.34 1.67
CA ALA A 107 -9.49 -3.96 2.60
C ALA A 107 -10.95 -3.73 2.15
N LEU A 108 -11.32 -2.49 1.83
CA LEU A 108 -12.64 -2.17 1.29
C LEU A 108 -12.92 -2.91 -0.03
N ARG A 109 -11.94 -2.94 -0.94
CA ARG A 109 -12.06 -3.61 -2.24
C ARG A 109 -12.26 -5.12 -2.08
N ASN A 110 -11.50 -5.76 -1.20
CA ASN A 110 -11.64 -7.19 -0.92
C ASN A 110 -12.99 -7.50 -0.27
N GLU A 111 -13.43 -6.67 0.67
CA GLU A 111 -14.77 -6.80 1.27
C GLU A 111 -15.87 -6.71 0.21
N LEU A 112 -15.77 -5.77 -0.73
CA LEU A 112 -16.70 -5.65 -1.84
C LEU A 112 -16.68 -6.88 -2.75
N LEU A 113 -15.51 -7.46 -3.04
CA LEU A 113 -15.36 -8.65 -3.88
C LEU A 113 -15.94 -9.91 -3.22
N GLU A 114 -15.78 -10.06 -1.91
CA GLU A 114 -16.26 -11.21 -1.14
C GLU A 114 -17.76 -11.13 -0.82
N SER A 115 -18.32 -9.91 -0.79
CA SER A 115 -19.74 -9.69 -0.48
C SER A 115 -20.65 -10.06 -1.65
N GLU A 116 -21.62 -10.95 -1.40
CA GLU A 116 -22.67 -11.29 -2.39
C GLU A 116 -23.69 -10.17 -2.55
N ASP A 117 -24.03 -9.47 -1.46
CA ASP A 117 -24.98 -8.36 -1.40
C ASP A 117 -24.29 -7.10 -0.85
N VAL A 118 -24.43 -6.00 -1.59
CA VAL A 118 -23.87 -4.68 -1.28
C VAL A 118 -24.94 -3.60 -1.12
N SER A 119 -26.21 -3.98 -1.16
CA SER A 119 -27.37 -3.07 -1.16
C SER A 119 -27.40 -2.12 0.05
N LEU A 120 -27.09 -2.64 1.25
CA LEU A 120 -27.00 -1.83 2.47
C LEU A 120 -25.92 -0.75 2.35
N ARG A 121 -24.73 -1.11 1.84
CA ARG A 121 -23.65 -0.15 1.62
C ARG A 121 -24.05 0.91 0.60
N ILE A 122 -24.71 0.52 -0.49
CA ILE A 122 -25.24 1.46 -1.49
C ILE A 122 -26.31 2.38 -0.89
N ALA A 123 -27.16 1.86 -0.01
CA ALA A 123 -28.15 2.66 0.70
C ALA A 123 -27.46 3.69 1.60
N ASP A 124 -26.47 3.29 2.40
CA ASP A 124 -25.70 4.18 3.27
C ASP A 124 -24.95 5.26 2.47
N LEU A 125 -24.32 4.88 1.34
CA LEU A 125 -23.64 5.82 0.44
C LEU A 125 -24.62 6.87 -0.11
N ARG A 126 -25.80 6.42 -0.57
CA ARG A 126 -26.84 7.31 -1.09
C ARG A 126 -27.38 8.23 0.00
N ALA A 127 -27.62 7.71 1.21
CA ALA A 127 -28.05 8.52 2.34
C ALA A 127 -27.01 9.59 2.69
N GLY A 128 -25.73 9.22 2.75
CA GLY A 128 -24.63 10.18 2.97
C GLY A 128 -24.58 11.30 1.94
N VAL A 129 -24.62 10.96 0.65
CA VAL A 129 -24.61 11.95 -0.45
C VAL A 129 -25.83 12.87 -0.38
N LEU A 130 -27.01 12.32 -0.07
CA LEU A 130 -28.23 13.13 0.10
C LEU A 130 -28.15 14.06 1.30
N THR A 131 -27.61 13.59 2.43
CA THR A 131 -27.38 14.41 3.62
C THR A 131 -26.41 15.54 3.32
N ASP A 132 -25.27 15.24 2.71
CA ASP A 132 -24.25 16.24 2.39
C ASP A 132 -24.80 17.30 1.41
N LEU A 133 -25.61 16.88 0.43
CA LEU A 133 -26.28 17.80 -0.48
C LEU A 133 -27.35 18.62 0.24
N PHE A 134 -28.18 17.99 1.09
CA PHE A 134 -29.23 18.66 1.85
C PHE A 134 -28.65 19.75 2.76
N ARG A 135 -27.60 19.45 3.52
CA ARG A 135 -26.99 20.37 4.49
C ARG A 135 -26.31 21.58 3.84
N GLN A 136 -25.98 21.53 2.55
CA GLN A 136 -25.50 22.71 1.81
C GLN A 136 -26.60 23.76 1.60
N TYR A 137 -27.87 23.35 1.53
CA TYR A 137 -29.02 24.24 1.30
C TYR A 137 -29.87 24.46 2.54
N VAL A 138 -29.81 23.53 3.49
CA VAL A 138 -30.51 23.54 4.79
C VAL A 138 -29.47 23.28 5.89
N PRO A 139 -28.74 24.32 6.34
CA PRO A 139 -27.72 24.16 7.37
C PRO A 139 -28.29 23.67 8.69
N GLU A 140 -27.48 22.93 9.44
CA GLU A 140 -27.86 22.50 10.81
C GLU A 140 -28.10 23.71 11.71
N GLU A 141 -29.05 23.59 12.63
CA GLU A 141 -29.42 24.62 13.61
C GLU A 141 -29.86 25.97 12.98
N SER A 142 -30.29 25.95 11.72
CA SER A 142 -30.76 27.14 11.00
C SER A 142 -32.28 27.34 11.13
N VAL A 143 -32.72 28.58 10.98
CA VAL A 143 -34.15 28.93 10.89
C VAL A 143 -34.67 28.70 9.47
N GLU A 144 -35.96 28.39 9.32
CA GLU A 144 -36.60 28.11 8.03
C GLU A 144 -36.38 29.21 6.97
N GLU A 145 -36.27 30.47 7.39
CA GLU A 145 -36.00 31.61 6.49
C GLU A 145 -34.64 31.52 5.78
N GLN A 146 -33.68 30.76 6.33
CA GLN A 146 -32.37 30.53 5.76
C GLN A 146 -32.34 29.34 4.80
N TRP A 147 -33.41 28.57 4.71
CA TRP A 147 -33.47 27.36 3.88
C TRP A 147 -33.64 27.72 2.41
N ASN A 148 -32.71 27.24 1.58
CA ASN A 148 -32.82 27.39 0.13
C ASN A 148 -33.46 26.16 -0.52
N ILE A 149 -34.76 25.98 -0.29
CA ILE A 149 -35.52 24.82 -0.78
C ILE A 149 -35.57 24.76 -2.31
N ALA A 150 -35.74 25.90 -2.97
CA ALA A 150 -35.76 25.94 -4.44
C ALA A 150 -34.39 25.55 -5.05
N GLY A 151 -33.29 25.95 -4.41
CA GLY A 151 -31.95 25.52 -4.77
C GLY A 151 -31.76 24.02 -4.58
N LEU A 152 -32.21 23.49 -3.44
CA LEU A 152 -32.14 22.06 -3.14
C LEU A 152 -32.92 21.20 -4.15
N GLU A 153 -34.16 21.57 -4.48
CA GLU A 153 -34.96 20.87 -5.50
C GLU A 153 -34.24 20.85 -6.87
N THR A 154 -33.64 21.98 -7.25
CA THR A 154 -32.88 22.09 -8.50
C THR A 154 -31.62 21.22 -8.47
N ALA A 155 -30.89 21.20 -7.35
CA ALA A 155 -29.68 20.41 -7.19
C ALA A 155 -29.96 18.91 -7.17
N LEU A 156 -30.99 18.46 -6.44
CA LEU A 156 -31.43 17.06 -6.42
C LEU A 156 -31.80 16.57 -7.81
N LYS A 157 -32.48 17.40 -8.60
CA LYS A 157 -32.82 17.07 -9.99
C LYS A 157 -31.58 17.06 -10.91
N ALA A 158 -30.69 18.04 -10.79
CA ALA A 158 -29.53 18.16 -11.67
C ALA A 158 -28.45 17.11 -11.41
N GLU A 159 -28.17 16.80 -10.14
CA GLU A 159 -27.08 15.90 -9.76
C GLU A 159 -27.54 14.44 -9.70
N LEU A 160 -28.74 14.20 -9.15
CA LEU A 160 -29.23 12.85 -8.85
C LEU A 160 -30.51 12.48 -9.64
N GLY A 161 -31.12 13.41 -10.37
CA GLY A 161 -32.34 13.14 -11.14
C GLY A 161 -33.60 12.94 -10.29
N TYR A 162 -33.57 13.32 -9.01
CA TYR A 162 -34.74 13.21 -8.12
C TYR A 162 -35.64 14.44 -8.25
N GLU A 163 -36.90 14.21 -8.61
CA GLU A 163 -37.94 15.24 -8.63
C GLU A 163 -38.78 15.13 -7.35
N LEU A 164 -38.39 15.85 -6.30
CA LEU A 164 -39.09 15.85 -5.01
C LEU A 164 -39.74 17.23 -4.79
N PRO A 165 -41.06 17.29 -4.52
CA PRO A 165 -41.76 18.56 -4.27
C PRO A 165 -41.60 18.97 -2.80
N LEU A 166 -40.39 19.35 -2.41
CA LEU A 166 -40.03 19.72 -1.04
C LEU A 166 -40.85 20.92 -0.54
N ARG A 167 -41.05 21.91 -1.41
CA ARG A 167 -41.84 23.09 -1.07
C ARG A 167 -43.30 22.74 -0.74
N ALA A 168 -43.88 21.82 -1.50
CA ALA A 168 -45.25 21.36 -1.24
C ALA A 168 -45.37 20.60 0.09
N TRP A 169 -44.32 19.91 0.52
CA TRP A 169 -44.31 19.23 1.82
C TRP A 169 -44.32 20.24 2.98
N LEU A 170 -43.49 21.28 2.89
CA LEU A 170 -43.46 22.36 3.89
C LEU A 170 -44.76 23.18 3.92
N ASP A 171 -45.37 23.42 2.77
CA ASP A 171 -46.68 24.11 2.69
C ASP A 171 -47.81 23.29 3.32
N THR A 172 -47.71 21.95 3.32
CA THR A 172 -48.72 21.03 3.88
C THR A 172 -48.52 20.81 5.38
N GLU A 173 -47.27 20.76 5.84
CA GLU A 173 -46.87 20.47 7.21
C GLU A 173 -45.89 21.55 7.70
N PRO A 174 -46.38 22.69 8.23
CA PRO A 174 -45.53 23.81 8.61
C PRO A 174 -44.69 23.57 9.87
N ASP A 175 -45.00 22.54 10.67
CA ASP A 175 -44.19 22.14 11.83
C ASP A 175 -43.08 21.13 11.46
N LEU A 176 -42.84 20.89 10.17
CA LEU A 176 -41.85 19.93 9.69
C LEU A 176 -40.42 20.46 9.88
N GLY A 177 -39.72 19.94 10.89
CA GLY A 177 -38.31 20.24 11.12
C GLY A 177 -37.39 19.74 10.01
N ASP A 178 -36.16 20.27 9.99
CA ASP A 178 -35.12 19.92 9.03
C ASP A 178 -34.76 18.43 9.04
N GLU A 179 -34.66 17.82 10.23
CA GLU A 179 -34.34 16.40 10.37
C GLU A 179 -35.43 15.50 9.78
N ALA A 180 -36.70 15.81 10.06
CA ALA A 180 -37.84 15.07 9.51
C ALA A 180 -37.96 15.25 7.99
N LEU A 181 -37.61 16.43 7.48
CA LEU A 181 -37.53 16.68 6.04
C LEU A 181 -36.42 15.84 5.40
N LEU A 182 -35.23 15.79 6.01
CA LEU A 182 -34.10 14.98 5.54
C LEU A 182 -34.44 13.49 5.52
N GLU A 183 -35.00 12.95 6.59
CA GLU A 183 -35.45 11.55 6.66
C GLU A 183 -36.45 11.23 5.54
N ARG A 184 -37.39 12.13 5.28
CA ARG A 184 -38.38 11.97 4.21
C ARG A 184 -37.74 11.99 2.82
N VAL A 185 -36.75 12.85 2.58
CA VAL A 185 -35.98 12.89 1.32
C VAL A 185 -35.24 11.57 1.11
N ILE A 186 -34.53 11.09 2.13
CA ILE A 186 -33.78 9.84 2.09
C ILE A 186 -34.71 8.65 1.83
N ALA A 187 -35.84 8.57 2.55
CA ALA A 187 -36.83 7.52 2.36
C ALA A 187 -37.38 7.50 0.93
N ARG A 188 -37.73 8.66 0.36
CA ARG A 188 -38.21 8.77 -1.02
C ARG A 188 -37.15 8.39 -2.05
N ALA A 189 -35.89 8.72 -1.81
CA ALA A 189 -34.79 8.30 -2.67
C ALA A 189 -34.58 6.78 -2.62
N HIS A 190 -34.71 6.14 -1.44
CA HIS A 190 -34.66 4.68 -1.32
C HIS A 190 -35.82 4.00 -2.01
N GLU A 191 -37.05 4.48 -1.84
CA GLU A 191 -38.24 3.97 -2.53
C GLU A 191 -38.07 4.03 -4.05
N THR A 192 -37.64 5.19 -4.55
CA THR A 192 -37.42 5.41 -6.00
C THR A 192 -36.32 4.51 -6.54
N TYR A 193 -35.27 4.26 -5.75
CA TYR A 193 -34.19 3.35 -6.14
C TYR A 193 -34.66 1.89 -6.15
N ALA A 194 -35.36 1.44 -5.11
CA ALA A 194 -35.89 0.09 -5.02
C ALA A 194 -36.88 -0.22 -6.15
N ALA A 195 -37.69 0.77 -6.55
CA ALA A 195 -38.62 0.64 -7.67
C ALA A 195 -37.93 0.43 -9.04
N LYS A 196 -36.62 0.72 -9.16
CA LYS A 196 -35.88 0.47 -10.41
C LYS A 196 -35.57 -0.99 -10.63
N VAL A 197 -35.50 -1.79 -9.58
CA VAL A 197 -35.13 -3.20 -9.65
C VAL A 197 -36.38 -4.01 -9.98
N PRO A 198 -36.49 -4.61 -11.18
CA PRO A 198 -37.61 -5.49 -11.51
C PRO A 198 -37.59 -6.72 -10.61
N ALA A 199 -38.78 -7.21 -10.26
CA ALA A 199 -38.91 -8.46 -9.50
C ALA A 199 -38.22 -9.61 -10.24
N GLY A 200 -37.31 -10.33 -9.56
CA GLY A 200 -36.54 -11.43 -10.12
C GLY A 200 -35.21 -11.04 -10.78
N ALA A 201 -34.85 -9.75 -10.79
CA ALA A 201 -33.56 -9.26 -11.28
C ALA A 201 -32.61 -8.83 -10.14
N GLU A 202 -32.94 -9.08 -8.88
CA GLU A 202 -32.21 -8.58 -7.71
C GLU A 202 -30.75 -9.07 -7.72
N ALA A 203 -30.52 -10.37 -7.97
CA ALA A 203 -29.18 -10.95 -7.97
C ALA A 203 -28.27 -10.34 -9.05
N SER A 204 -28.79 -10.15 -10.27
CA SER A 204 -28.03 -9.49 -11.35
C SER A 204 -27.78 -8.01 -11.04
N PHE A 205 -28.71 -7.35 -10.38
CA PHE A 205 -28.56 -5.96 -10.00
C PHE A 205 -27.50 -5.77 -8.90
N HIS A 206 -27.44 -6.64 -7.89
CA HIS A 206 -26.36 -6.61 -6.89
C HIS A 206 -24.98 -6.83 -7.48
N GLN A 207 -24.87 -7.72 -8.48
CA GLN A 207 -23.62 -7.89 -9.23
C GLN A 207 -23.22 -6.61 -9.97
N TYR A 208 -24.20 -5.92 -10.56
CA TYR A 208 -24.00 -4.64 -11.23
C TYR A 208 -23.59 -3.53 -10.23
N GLU A 209 -24.27 -3.42 -9.09
CA GLU A 209 -23.91 -2.47 -8.01
C GLU A 209 -22.46 -2.67 -7.56
N ARG A 210 -22.06 -3.91 -7.33
CA ARG A 210 -20.68 -4.27 -6.97
C ARG A 210 -19.69 -3.92 -8.07
N TYR A 211 -20.01 -4.24 -9.32
CA TYR A 211 -19.15 -3.91 -10.46
C TYR A 211 -18.92 -2.40 -10.60
N VAL A 212 -19.99 -1.61 -10.54
CA VAL A 212 -19.92 -0.14 -10.63
C VAL A 212 -19.07 0.43 -9.50
N MET A 213 -19.28 -0.02 -8.26
CA MET A 213 -18.47 0.42 -7.13
C MET A 213 -16.98 0.12 -7.31
N LEU A 214 -16.64 -1.10 -7.71
CA LEU A 214 -15.25 -1.50 -7.91
C LEU A 214 -14.60 -0.70 -9.03
N GLN A 215 -15.30 -0.51 -10.16
CA GLN A 215 -14.77 0.24 -11.30
C GLN A 215 -14.50 1.71 -10.93
N ILE A 216 -15.44 2.36 -10.25
CA ILE A 216 -15.30 3.76 -9.83
C ILE A 216 -14.20 3.90 -8.77
N LEU A 217 -14.17 3.01 -7.78
CA LEU A 217 -13.13 2.98 -6.75
C LEU A 217 -11.73 2.81 -7.35
N ASP A 218 -11.55 1.85 -8.26
CA ASP A 218 -10.27 1.59 -8.92
C ASP A 218 -9.84 2.80 -9.80
N GLY A 219 -10.80 3.46 -10.45
CA GLY A 219 -10.59 4.69 -11.22
C GLY A 219 -10.04 5.84 -10.38
N HIS A 220 -10.77 6.21 -9.33
CA HIS A 220 -10.39 7.29 -8.40
C HIS A 220 -9.10 6.98 -7.63
N TRP A 221 -8.89 5.72 -7.24
CA TRP A 221 -7.66 5.31 -6.56
C TRP A 221 -6.43 5.52 -7.45
N ARG A 222 -6.52 5.21 -8.75
CA ARG A 222 -5.42 5.46 -9.69
C ARG A 222 -5.13 6.95 -9.86
N GLU A 223 -6.16 7.78 -9.92
CA GLU A 223 -6.01 9.24 -9.99
C GLU A 223 -5.38 9.81 -8.72
N HIS A 224 -5.80 9.32 -7.55
CA HIS A 224 -5.22 9.68 -6.26
C HIS A 224 -3.74 9.30 -6.16
N LEU A 225 -3.35 8.11 -6.63
CA LEU A 225 -1.93 7.71 -6.69
C LEU A 225 -1.10 8.65 -7.56
N ALA A 226 -1.63 9.12 -8.69
CA ALA A 226 -0.96 10.12 -9.53
C ALA A 226 -0.85 11.48 -8.82
N ALA A 227 -1.92 11.91 -8.12
CA ALA A 227 -1.93 13.13 -7.34
C ALA A 227 -0.90 13.10 -6.19
N LEU A 228 -0.76 11.96 -5.50
CA LEU A 228 0.26 11.78 -4.46
C LEU A 228 1.69 11.86 -5.00
N ASP A 229 1.97 11.31 -6.18
CA ASP A 229 3.30 11.42 -6.78
C ASP A 229 3.64 12.88 -7.13
N HIS A 230 2.69 13.61 -7.71
CA HIS A 230 2.85 15.05 -7.97
C HIS A 230 3.07 15.85 -6.67
N LEU A 231 2.28 15.56 -5.63
CA LEU A 231 2.42 16.19 -4.32
C LEU A 231 3.82 15.93 -3.75
N ARG A 232 4.31 14.69 -3.82
CA ARG A 232 5.64 14.30 -3.33
C ARG A 232 6.76 15.08 -4.04
N GLN A 233 6.66 15.29 -5.35
CA GLN A 233 7.65 16.07 -6.12
C GLN A 233 7.65 17.56 -5.71
N GLY A 234 6.47 18.14 -5.45
CA GLY A 234 6.32 19.56 -5.12
C GLY A 234 6.54 19.92 -3.65
N ILE A 235 6.38 18.98 -2.71
CA ILE A 235 6.33 19.29 -1.27
C ILE A 235 7.62 19.88 -0.71
N HIS A 236 8.76 19.59 -1.34
CA HIS A 236 10.07 20.12 -0.92
C HIS A 236 10.11 21.66 -0.98
N LEU A 237 9.30 22.29 -1.84
CA LEU A 237 9.19 23.75 -1.91
C LEU A 237 8.57 24.36 -0.63
N ARG A 238 7.79 23.60 0.14
CA ARG A 238 7.25 24.06 1.43
C ARG A 238 8.36 24.28 2.48
N GLY A 239 9.52 23.64 2.29
CA GLY A 239 10.69 23.86 3.13
C GLY A 239 11.20 25.30 3.11
N TYR A 240 10.97 26.06 2.02
CA TYR A 240 11.31 27.48 1.95
C TYR A 240 10.48 28.33 2.93
N ALA A 241 9.28 27.88 3.28
CA ALA A 241 8.42 28.53 4.27
C ALA A 241 8.69 28.07 5.71
N GLN A 242 9.84 27.42 5.97
CA GLN A 242 10.22 26.86 7.28
C GLN A 242 9.22 25.83 7.85
N LYS A 243 8.33 25.30 7.02
CA LYS A 243 7.44 24.20 7.39
C LYS A 243 8.14 22.87 7.16
N ASN A 244 7.80 21.86 7.96
CA ASN A 244 8.34 20.51 7.78
C ASN A 244 7.62 19.81 6.59
N PRO A 245 8.31 19.55 5.46
CA PRO A 245 7.68 18.99 4.26
C PRO A 245 6.98 17.65 4.51
N LYS A 246 7.50 16.83 5.44
CA LYS A 246 6.90 15.53 5.78
C LYS A 246 5.52 15.70 6.41
N GLN A 247 5.37 16.65 7.34
CA GLN A 247 4.10 16.87 8.01
C GLN A 247 3.07 17.48 7.05
N GLU A 248 3.51 18.41 6.20
CA GLU A 248 2.66 18.99 5.16
C GLU A 248 2.22 17.93 4.16
N TYR A 249 3.12 17.03 3.71
CA TYR A 249 2.77 15.90 2.85
C TYR A 249 1.71 15.01 3.49
N LYS A 250 1.89 14.62 4.76
CA LYS A 250 0.92 13.78 5.48
C LYS A 250 -0.46 14.44 5.56
N ARG A 251 -0.51 15.74 5.84
CA ARG A 251 -1.77 16.48 5.93
C ARG A 251 -2.45 16.59 4.57
N GLU A 252 -1.74 17.09 3.55
CA GLU A 252 -2.28 17.27 2.20
C GLU A 252 -2.66 15.91 1.57
N ALA A 253 -1.89 14.84 1.80
CA ALA A 253 -2.22 13.49 1.34
C ALA A 253 -3.48 12.93 2.01
N PHE A 254 -3.74 13.26 3.27
CA PHE A 254 -4.96 12.86 3.97
C PHE A 254 -6.18 13.64 3.46
N GLU A 255 -6.03 14.95 3.22
CA GLU A 255 -7.08 15.78 2.62
C GLU A 255 -7.45 15.27 1.21
N LEU A 256 -6.46 15.00 0.35
CA LEU A 256 -6.68 14.41 -0.98
C LEU A 256 -7.38 13.05 -0.91
N PHE A 257 -7.03 12.22 0.07
CA PHE A 257 -7.68 10.93 0.27
C PHE A 257 -9.15 11.08 0.67
N GLY A 258 -9.46 12.03 1.56
CA GLY A 258 -10.85 12.37 1.89
C GLY A 258 -11.65 12.85 0.68
N VAL A 259 -11.09 13.77 -0.11
CA VAL A 259 -11.71 14.27 -1.35
C VAL A 259 -11.98 13.13 -2.33
N MET A 260 -11.03 12.21 -2.51
CA MET A 260 -11.20 11.04 -3.36
C MET A 260 -12.34 10.14 -2.86
N LEU A 261 -12.42 9.88 -1.54
CA LEU A 261 -13.51 9.08 -0.99
C LEU A 261 -14.87 9.73 -1.24
N GLU A 262 -15.02 11.03 -1.00
CA GLU A 262 -16.29 11.74 -1.28
C GLU A 262 -16.64 11.71 -2.78
N ALA A 263 -15.65 11.87 -3.66
CA ALA A 263 -15.85 11.75 -5.11
C ALA A 263 -16.35 10.36 -5.51
N VAL A 264 -15.79 9.29 -4.94
CA VAL A 264 -16.25 7.92 -5.15
C VAL A 264 -17.71 7.76 -4.70
N LYS A 265 -18.08 8.24 -3.49
CA LYS A 265 -19.46 8.12 -2.99
C LYS A 265 -20.46 8.80 -3.92
N LEU A 266 -20.15 10.02 -4.36
CA LEU A 266 -20.98 10.81 -5.25
C LEU A 266 -21.13 10.14 -6.63
N GLU A 267 -20.02 9.70 -7.22
CA GLU A 267 -20.05 9.10 -8.57
C GLU A 267 -20.75 7.74 -8.59
N VAL A 268 -20.53 6.90 -7.56
CA VAL A 268 -21.28 5.64 -7.40
C VAL A 268 -22.77 5.92 -7.33
N THR A 269 -23.19 6.82 -6.43
CA THR A 269 -24.60 7.15 -6.23
C THR A 269 -25.21 7.70 -7.52
N ARG A 270 -24.54 8.66 -8.16
CA ARG A 270 -25.00 9.27 -9.41
C ARG A 270 -25.15 8.24 -10.53
N THR A 271 -24.16 7.36 -10.69
CA THR A 271 -24.17 6.34 -11.74
C THR A 271 -25.31 5.36 -11.52
N LEU A 272 -25.46 4.82 -10.30
CA LEU A 272 -26.50 3.84 -9.99
C LEU A 272 -27.91 4.44 -10.06
N VAL A 273 -28.07 5.72 -9.68
CA VAL A 273 -29.36 6.39 -9.81
C VAL A 273 -29.65 6.75 -11.27
N ALA A 274 -28.68 7.02 -12.13
CA ALA A 274 -28.94 7.31 -13.54
C ALA A 274 -29.32 6.08 -14.39
N VAL A 275 -29.09 4.86 -13.89
CA VAL A 275 -29.30 3.63 -14.67
C VAL A 275 -30.79 3.34 -14.88
N GLU A 276 -31.15 3.16 -16.15
CA GLU A 276 -32.44 2.63 -16.59
C GLU A 276 -32.30 1.14 -16.88
N ILE A 277 -32.91 0.28 -16.06
CA ILE A 277 -32.94 -1.16 -16.29
C ILE A 277 -34.01 -1.45 -17.35
N ARG A 278 -33.57 -1.71 -18.58
CA ARG A 278 -34.46 -2.30 -19.59
C ARG A 278 -34.54 -3.79 -19.31
N ALA A 279 -35.76 -4.28 -19.06
CA ALA A 279 -36.06 -5.71 -19.05
C ALA A 279 -35.75 -6.27 -20.45
N THR A 280 -34.51 -6.69 -20.64
CA THR A 280 -34.05 -7.33 -21.85
C THR A 280 -33.96 -8.81 -21.49
N GLU A 281 -34.92 -9.60 -21.97
CA GLU A 281 -34.69 -11.02 -22.20
C GLU A 281 -33.41 -11.10 -23.04
N GLU A 282 -32.41 -11.86 -22.56
CA GLU A 282 -31.04 -11.88 -23.07
C GLU A 282 -30.17 -10.73 -22.55
N VAL A 283 -29.70 -10.88 -21.31
CA VAL A 283 -28.37 -10.39 -20.94
C VAL A 283 -27.39 -11.17 -21.83
N PRO A 284 -26.67 -10.56 -22.79
CA PRO A 284 -25.52 -11.24 -23.35
C PRO A 284 -24.61 -11.49 -22.16
N GLN A 285 -24.22 -12.75 -21.94
CA GLN A 285 -23.17 -13.10 -20.99
C GLN A 285 -21.94 -12.30 -21.35
N ALA A 286 -21.85 -11.08 -20.82
CA ALA A 286 -20.77 -10.16 -21.07
C ALA A 286 -19.59 -10.70 -20.28
N ASP A 287 -18.81 -11.58 -20.89
CA ASP A 287 -17.38 -11.79 -20.73
C ASP A 287 -16.79 -11.43 -19.35
N VAL A 288 -17.41 -11.90 -18.25
CA VAL A 288 -16.80 -11.81 -16.91
C VAL A 288 -15.59 -12.76 -16.83
N GLU A 289 -15.51 -13.74 -17.74
CA GLU A 289 -14.39 -14.69 -17.82
C GLU A 289 -13.15 -14.13 -18.54
N GLN A 290 -13.25 -13.10 -19.39
CA GLN A 290 -12.11 -12.69 -20.24
C GLN A 290 -11.14 -11.68 -19.58
N HIS A 291 -11.46 -11.11 -18.42
CA HIS A 291 -10.57 -10.16 -17.75
C HIS A 291 -9.79 -10.70 -16.54
N VAL A 292 -9.93 -12.00 -16.23
CA VAL A 292 -9.24 -12.64 -15.10
C VAL A 292 -8.00 -13.46 -15.49
N GLU A 293 -7.73 -13.71 -16.77
CA GLU A 293 -6.61 -14.59 -17.15
C GLU A 293 -5.27 -13.90 -17.46
N ASN A 294 -5.20 -12.57 -17.62
CA ASN A 294 -3.95 -11.90 -18.04
C ASN A 294 -3.38 -10.86 -17.07
N VAL A 295 -3.79 -10.90 -15.81
CA VAL A 295 -3.14 -10.11 -14.76
C VAL A 295 -2.51 -11.05 -13.74
N ARG A 296 -1.42 -11.71 -14.15
CA ARG A 296 -0.40 -12.14 -13.18
C ARG A 296 0.30 -10.88 -12.64
N LEU A 297 -0.32 -10.22 -11.67
CA LEU A 297 0.37 -9.28 -10.80
C LEU A 297 1.40 -10.09 -10.00
N GLN A 298 2.65 -10.13 -10.49
CA GLN A 298 3.80 -10.44 -9.66
C GLN A 298 4.05 -9.24 -8.74
N HIS A 299 3.16 -9.00 -7.78
CA HIS A 299 3.50 -8.23 -6.60
C HIS A 299 3.74 -9.25 -5.50
N ALA A 300 5.03 -9.50 -5.22
CA ALA A 300 5.43 -10.14 -3.99
C ALA A 300 4.78 -9.36 -2.84
N ASP A 301 4.04 -10.07 -2.00
CA ASP A 301 3.36 -9.51 -0.85
C ASP A 301 4.35 -8.66 -0.04
N TYR A 302 4.00 -7.40 0.18
CA TYR A 302 4.83 -6.47 0.94
C TYR A 302 4.97 -6.93 2.41
N GLU A 303 4.06 -7.79 2.89
CA GLU A 303 4.20 -8.50 4.16
C GLU A 303 5.24 -9.63 4.12
N GLU A 304 5.39 -10.37 3.01
CA GLU A 304 6.51 -11.31 2.85
C GLU A 304 7.86 -10.58 2.74
N ALA A 305 7.90 -9.43 2.07
CA ALA A 305 9.12 -8.63 1.94
C ALA A 305 9.60 -7.98 3.26
N LEU A 306 8.68 -7.67 4.18
CA LEU A 306 9.03 -7.17 5.52
C LEU A 306 9.41 -8.28 6.50
N VAL A 307 8.85 -9.48 6.33
CA VAL A 307 9.23 -10.66 7.14
C VAL A 307 10.59 -11.23 6.70
N GLU A 308 11.00 -11.07 5.44
CA GLU A 308 12.34 -11.44 4.97
C GLU A 308 13.45 -10.46 5.37
N ALA A 309 13.12 -9.24 5.80
CA ALA A 309 14.10 -8.23 6.18
C ALA A 309 14.47 -8.24 7.69
N ALA A 310 13.77 -9.02 8.51
CA ALA A 310 14.02 -9.14 9.95
C ALA A 310 14.52 -10.54 10.33
N GLU A 311 15.83 -10.60 10.60
CA GLU A 311 16.60 -11.72 11.19
C GLU A 311 16.79 -13.00 10.36
N PRO A 312 18.04 -13.46 10.15
CA PRO A 312 18.29 -14.77 9.57
C PRO A 312 17.90 -15.85 10.59
N LYS A 313 16.74 -16.49 10.38
CA LYS A 313 16.39 -17.74 11.06
C LYS A 313 17.49 -18.78 10.76
N LYS A 314 18.20 -19.20 11.81
CA LYS A 314 19.08 -20.38 11.76
C LYS A 314 18.26 -21.57 11.23
N PRO A 315 18.76 -22.35 10.26
CA PRO A 315 18.03 -23.50 9.77
C PRO A 315 17.83 -24.50 10.91
N GLN A 316 16.58 -24.69 11.31
CA GLN A 316 16.20 -25.78 12.21
C GLN A 316 16.26 -27.09 11.41
N PRO A 317 16.84 -28.16 11.96
CA PRO A 317 16.87 -29.44 11.27
C PRO A 317 15.45 -29.98 11.13
N ALA A 318 15.09 -30.41 9.92
CA ALA A 318 13.82 -31.08 9.63
C ALA A 318 13.68 -32.34 10.51
N VAL A 319 12.74 -32.31 11.46
CA VAL A 319 12.38 -33.46 12.28
C VAL A 319 11.56 -34.41 11.41
N ARG A 320 12.10 -35.58 11.10
CA ARG A 320 11.37 -36.64 10.38
C ARG A 320 10.18 -37.12 11.22
N ALA A 321 8.99 -37.12 10.65
CA ALA A 321 7.75 -37.58 11.27
C ALA A 321 7.64 -39.11 11.49
N SER A 322 8.74 -39.86 11.38
CA SER A 322 8.77 -41.32 11.58
C SER A 322 9.99 -41.71 12.41
N ALA A 323 9.77 -42.47 13.49
CA ALA A 323 10.81 -42.99 14.35
C ALA A 323 11.85 -43.78 13.54
N LYS A 324 13.14 -43.49 13.76
CA LYS A 324 14.26 -44.11 13.06
C LYS A 324 14.42 -45.55 13.59
N VAL A 325 13.86 -46.54 12.89
CA VAL A 325 13.98 -47.95 13.27
C VAL A 325 15.45 -48.35 13.25
N GLY A 326 15.99 -48.73 14.39
CA GLY A 326 17.37 -49.17 14.56
C GLY A 326 17.63 -50.51 13.89
N ARG A 327 18.88 -50.76 13.48
CA ARG A 327 19.27 -51.97 12.72
C ARG A 327 18.95 -53.30 13.46
N ASN A 328 18.82 -53.27 14.78
CA ASN A 328 18.48 -54.44 15.62
C ASN A 328 17.03 -54.43 16.14
N ASP A 329 16.22 -53.41 15.83
CA ASP A 329 14.84 -53.28 16.31
C ASP A 329 13.91 -54.24 15.57
N PRO A 330 12.75 -54.61 16.15
CA PRO A 330 11.74 -55.39 15.46
C PRO A 330 11.31 -54.67 14.17
N CYS A 331 11.27 -55.42 13.08
CA CYS A 331 10.96 -54.85 11.77
C CYS A 331 9.49 -54.38 11.73
N PRO A 332 9.19 -53.16 11.24
CA PRO A 332 7.85 -52.58 11.25
C PRO A 332 6.82 -53.31 10.37
N CYS A 333 7.25 -54.31 9.59
CA CYS A 333 6.36 -55.18 8.80
C CYS A 333 5.68 -56.29 9.63
N GLY A 334 5.88 -56.35 10.94
CA GLY A 334 5.23 -57.33 11.82
C GLY A 334 5.78 -58.76 11.73
N SER A 335 6.88 -58.98 11.02
CA SER A 335 7.45 -60.33 10.76
C SER A 335 8.15 -61.00 11.96
N GLY A 336 8.19 -60.35 13.13
CA GLY A 336 8.88 -60.85 14.33
C GLY A 336 10.42 -60.90 14.25
N LYS A 337 11.03 -60.55 13.11
CA LYS A 337 12.49 -60.54 12.91
C LYS A 337 13.09 -59.14 13.11
N LYS A 338 14.38 -59.07 13.48
CA LYS A 338 15.14 -57.81 13.57
C LYS A 338 15.29 -57.16 12.18
N TYR A 339 15.25 -55.83 12.10
CA TYR A 339 15.26 -55.05 10.84
C TYR A 339 16.37 -55.48 9.87
N LYS A 340 17.61 -55.68 10.34
CA LYS A 340 18.75 -56.14 9.51
C LYS A 340 18.58 -57.49 8.82
N HIS A 341 17.68 -58.35 9.30
CA HIS A 341 17.41 -59.67 8.72
C HIS A 341 16.13 -59.69 7.88
N CYS A 342 15.46 -58.54 7.73
CA CYS A 342 14.26 -58.37 6.93
C CYS A 342 14.47 -57.19 5.94
N HIS A 343 13.81 -56.05 6.14
CA HIS A 343 13.87 -54.90 5.24
C HIS A 343 15.23 -54.19 5.18
N GLY A 344 16.12 -54.45 6.15
CA GLY A 344 17.50 -53.97 6.17
C GLY A 344 18.53 -54.96 5.65
N LYS A 345 18.12 -56.07 5.01
CA LYS A 345 19.02 -57.05 4.43
C LYS A 345 19.56 -56.53 3.09
N LEU A 346 20.84 -56.16 3.08
CA LEU A 346 21.57 -55.90 1.84
C LEU A 346 21.87 -57.26 1.20
N SER A 347 21.26 -57.53 0.05
CA SER A 347 21.57 -58.66 -0.82
C SER A 347 22.82 -58.40 -1.63
#